data_AF-A0A519EWR1-F1
#
_entry.id   AF-A0A519EWR1-F1
#
_cell.length_a   1.000
_cell.length_b   1.000
_cell.length_c   1.000
_cell.angle_alpha   90.00
_cell.angle_beta   90.00
_cell.angle_gamma   90.00
#
_symmetry.space_group_name_H-M   'P 1'
#
loop_
_entity.id
_entity.type
_entity.pdbx_description
1 polymer ?
#
loop_
_entity_poly.entity_id
_entity_poly.type
_entity_poly.pdbx_seq_one_letter_code
_entity_poly.pdbx_strand_id
1 'polypeptide(L)'
;MKKAHTAELTLLAGELPALIQKMELDMDAVTIRMAGLKDAGLIYASEHWRKDHEGEPRYFYLIYPQKQGEQRRREYVGCDKQKIDQARAGIARAKEYDELNGSLAKLSRCAQRASNSLREARGFLCAEH
;
A
#
# COMPACT_ATOMS: atom_id res chain seq x y z
N MET A 1 -24.85 30.99 -24.59
CA MET A 1 -24.56 29.72 -23.90
C MET A 1 -23.32 28.97 -24.41
N LYS A 2 -22.98 28.98 -25.72
CA LYS A 2 -21.79 28.28 -26.25
C LYS A 2 -20.42 28.64 -25.61
N LYS A 3 -20.23 29.90 -25.17
CA LYS A 3 -19.00 30.35 -24.48
C LYS A 3 -18.86 29.78 -23.05
N ALA A 4 -19.93 29.28 -22.44
CA ALA A 4 -19.88 28.78 -21.07
C ALA A 4 -19.20 27.39 -20.98
N HIS A 5 -19.49 26.50 -21.93
CA HIS A 5 -18.92 25.14 -21.93
C HIS A 5 -17.42 25.11 -22.26
N THR A 6 -16.95 26.00 -23.15
CA THR A 6 -15.52 26.13 -23.44
C THR A 6 -14.74 26.81 -22.30
N ALA A 7 -15.38 27.68 -21.51
CA ALA A 7 -14.80 28.25 -20.31
C ALA A 7 -14.60 27.19 -19.20
N GLU A 8 -15.58 26.31 -18.99
CA GLU A 8 -15.48 25.19 -18.05
C GLU A 8 -14.37 24.21 -18.43
N LEU A 9 -14.25 23.86 -19.72
CA LEU A 9 -13.14 23.03 -20.23
C LEU A 9 -11.78 23.69 -19.98
N THR A 10 -11.67 25.01 -20.17
CA THR A 10 -10.43 25.75 -19.95
C THR A 10 -10.05 25.77 -18.46
N LEU A 11 -11.02 25.95 -17.58
CA LEU A 11 -10.81 25.93 -16.13
C LEU A 11 -10.31 24.56 -15.67
N LEU A 12 -10.99 23.48 -16.07
CA LEU A 12 -10.57 22.11 -15.75
C LEU A 12 -9.18 21.80 -16.32
N ALA A 13 -8.90 22.19 -17.57
CA ALA A 13 -7.59 21.99 -18.19
C ALA A 13 -6.47 22.75 -17.44
N GLY A 14 -6.77 23.91 -16.88
CA GLY A 14 -5.82 24.69 -16.08
C GLY A 14 -5.50 24.07 -14.71
N GLU A 15 -6.44 23.34 -14.10
CA GLU A 15 -6.26 22.68 -12.81
C GLU A 15 -5.53 21.33 -12.92
N LEU A 16 -5.67 20.64 -14.05
CA LEU A 16 -5.14 19.29 -14.27
C LEU A 16 -3.62 19.15 -13.99
N PRO A 17 -2.73 20.04 -14.47
CA PRO A 17 -1.29 19.89 -14.23
C PRO A 17 -0.92 19.82 -12.75
N ALA A 18 -1.52 20.69 -11.92
CA ALA A 18 -1.25 20.72 -10.49
C ALA A 18 -1.77 19.46 -9.79
N LEU A 19 -2.94 18.95 -10.21
CA LEU A 19 -3.50 17.71 -9.68
C LEU A 19 -2.68 16.47 -10.08
N ILE A 20 -2.18 16.43 -11.32
CA ILE A 20 -1.29 15.36 -11.80
C ILE A 20 0.01 15.37 -11.00
N GLN A 21 0.65 16.54 -10.85
CA GLN A 21 1.88 16.68 -10.08
C GLN A 21 1.70 16.25 -8.63
N LYS A 22 0.60 16.66 -7.99
CA LYS A 22 0.29 16.22 -6.62
C LYS A 22 0.16 14.71 -6.53
N MET A 23 -0.53 14.08 -7.49
CA MET A 23 -0.70 12.64 -7.52
C MET A 23 0.63 11.90 -7.71
N GLU A 24 1.54 12.41 -8.55
CA GLU A 24 2.89 11.87 -8.72
C GLU A 24 3.68 11.94 -7.40
N LEU A 25 3.66 13.10 -6.72
CA LEU A 25 4.32 13.26 -5.42
C LEU A 25 3.76 12.31 -4.36
N ASP A 26 2.43 12.12 -4.32
CA ASP A 26 1.79 11.18 -3.41
C ASP A 26 2.22 9.73 -3.70
N MET A 27 2.33 9.34 -4.98
CA MET A 27 2.78 8.02 -5.39
C MET A 27 4.26 7.78 -5.05
N ASP A 28 5.11 8.78 -5.25
CA ASP A 28 6.54 8.72 -4.90
C ASP A 28 6.76 8.60 -3.40
N ALA A 29 6.05 9.42 -2.61
CA ALA A 29 6.13 9.37 -1.15
C ALA A 29 5.73 7.98 -0.60
N VAL A 30 4.66 7.41 -1.12
CA VAL A 30 4.22 6.04 -0.77
C VAL A 30 5.28 5.01 -1.14
N THR A 31 5.85 5.11 -2.35
CA THR A 31 6.88 4.18 -2.84
C THR A 31 8.16 4.24 -2.01
N ILE A 32 8.63 5.45 -1.66
CA ILE A 32 9.79 5.65 -0.79
C ILE A 32 9.54 5.04 0.59
N ARG A 33 8.35 5.27 1.17
CA ARG A 33 7.98 4.71 2.46
C ARG A 33 7.97 3.17 2.41
N MET A 34 7.38 2.59 1.38
CA MET A 34 7.35 1.14 1.18
C MET A 34 8.76 0.54 1.07
N ALA A 35 9.67 1.20 0.34
CA ALA A 35 11.07 0.78 0.25
C ALA A 35 11.75 0.79 1.63
N GLY A 36 11.60 1.88 2.40
CA GLY A 36 12.16 1.97 3.75
C GLY A 36 11.61 0.90 4.71
N LEU A 37 10.31 0.58 4.64
CA LEU A 37 9.71 -0.50 5.42
C LEU A 37 10.30 -1.87 5.05
N LYS A 38 10.50 -2.11 3.76
CA LYS A 38 11.08 -3.36 3.25
C LYS A 38 12.53 -3.53 3.69
N ASP A 39 13.34 -2.47 3.60
CA ASP A 39 14.73 -2.47 4.04
C ASP A 39 14.87 -2.69 5.55
N ALA A 40 13.94 -2.14 6.34
CA ALA A 40 13.85 -2.40 7.78
C ALA A 40 13.36 -3.82 8.14
N GLY A 41 12.99 -4.64 7.15
CA GLY A 41 12.57 -6.03 7.30
C GLY A 41 11.09 -6.17 7.66
N LEU A 42 10.36 -6.93 6.84
CA LEU A 42 8.95 -7.24 7.03
C LEU A 42 8.78 -8.65 7.60
N ILE A 43 7.87 -8.82 8.57
CA ILE A 43 7.53 -10.14 9.11
C ILE A 43 6.06 -10.45 8.85
N TYR A 44 5.81 -11.36 7.92
CA TYR A 44 4.47 -11.86 7.61
C TYR A 44 4.16 -13.09 8.46
N ALA A 45 3.89 -12.88 9.75
CA ALA A 45 3.55 -13.93 10.70
C ALA A 45 2.52 -13.45 11.73
N SER A 46 1.86 -14.39 12.38
CA SER A 46 1.00 -14.12 13.54
C SER A 46 1.73 -14.45 14.83
N GLU A 47 1.48 -13.65 15.87
CA GLU A 47 2.00 -13.89 17.22
C GLU A 47 1.34 -15.12 17.85
N HIS A 48 2.14 -15.94 18.53
CA HIS A 48 1.63 -17.06 19.32
C HIS A 48 2.45 -17.26 20.59
N TRP A 49 1.76 -17.34 21.72
CA TRP A 49 2.37 -17.71 22.99
C TRP A 49 2.08 -19.17 23.31
N ARG A 50 3.16 -19.97 23.42
CA ARG A 50 3.06 -21.30 23.98
C ARG A 50 2.92 -21.17 25.48
N LYS A 51 1.86 -21.76 26.01
CA LYS A 51 1.56 -21.81 27.45
C LYS A 51 2.34 -22.94 28.12
N ASP A 52 2.61 -22.80 29.41
CA ASP A 52 3.11 -23.89 30.24
C ASP A 52 1.96 -24.76 30.81
N HIS A 53 2.30 -25.60 31.78
CA HIS A 53 1.39 -26.53 32.43
C HIS A 53 0.38 -25.85 33.37
N GLU A 54 0.67 -24.62 33.81
CA GLU A 54 -0.22 -23.78 34.61
C GLU A 54 -1.10 -22.89 33.71
N GLY A 55 -0.81 -22.86 32.41
CA GLY A 55 -1.55 -22.08 31.42
C GLY A 55 -0.96 -20.70 31.15
N GLU A 56 0.20 -20.39 31.74
CA GLU A 56 0.84 -19.08 31.62
C GLU A 56 1.71 -18.95 30.36
N PRO A 57 1.76 -17.77 29.71
CA PRO A 57 2.59 -17.55 28.53
C PRO A 57 4.08 -17.76 28.84
N ARG A 58 4.67 -18.83 28.28
CA ARG A 58 6.07 -19.18 28.53
C ARG A 58 7.01 -18.81 27.39
N TYR A 59 6.56 -18.97 26.15
CA TYR A 59 7.41 -18.83 24.98
C TYR A 59 6.69 -18.18 23.80
N PHE A 60 7.31 -17.18 23.19
CA PHE A 60 6.82 -16.51 21.99
C PHE A 60 7.28 -17.23 20.72
N TYR A 61 6.33 -17.39 19.80
CA TYR A 61 6.51 -17.96 18.49
C TYR A 61 5.90 -17.04 17.44
N LEU A 62 6.54 -17.02 16.27
CA LEU A 62 5.96 -16.51 15.03
C LEU A 62 5.39 -17.68 14.24
N ILE A 63 4.14 -17.55 13.84
CA ILE A 63 3.48 -18.54 12.99
C ILE A 63 3.23 -17.92 11.62
N TYR A 64 3.98 -18.40 10.62
CA TYR A 64 3.85 -17.91 9.25
C TYR A 64 2.59 -18.50 8.59
N PRO A 65 2.01 -17.80 7.60
CA PRO A 65 0.97 -18.35 6.74
C PRO A 65 1.42 -19.68 6.11
N GLN A 66 0.49 -20.62 6.00
CA GLN A 66 0.77 -21.89 5.35
C GLN A 66 0.77 -21.69 3.83
N LYS A 67 1.80 -22.21 3.16
CA LYS A 67 1.84 -22.31 1.70
C LYS A 67 1.34 -23.69 1.25
N GLN A 68 0.70 -23.76 0.09
CA GLN A 68 0.15 -25.00 -0.43
C GLN A 68 1.26 -26.04 -0.62
N GLY A 69 1.09 -27.24 -0.05
CA GLY A 69 2.08 -28.32 -0.12
C GLY A 69 3.24 -28.20 0.86
N GLU A 70 3.34 -27.12 1.66
CA GLU A 70 4.40 -26.94 2.66
C GLU A 70 3.87 -27.08 4.09
N GLN A 71 4.70 -27.64 4.97
CA GLN A 71 4.43 -27.62 6.41
C GLN A 71 4.46 -26.17 6.91
N ARG A 72 3.51 -25.82 7.78
CA ARG A 72 3.42 -24.47 8.34
C ARG A 72 4.70 -24.13 9.12
N ARG A 73 5.46 -23.15 8.63
CA ARG A 73 6.66 -22.64 9.29
C ARG A 73 6.30 -21.97 10.62
N ARG A 74 6.97 -22.39 11.69
CA ARG A 74 6.93 -21.77 13.02
C ARG A 74 8.35 -21.37 13.39
N GLU A 75 8.50 -20.22 14.01
CA GLU A 75 9.80 -19.71 14.45
C GLU A 75 9.74 -19.39 15.93
N TYR A 76 10.68 -19.95 16.69
CA TYR A 76 10.78 -19.73 18.12
C TYR A 76 11.60 -18.48 18.40
N VAL A 77 10.99 -17.52 19.11
CA VAL A 77 11.65 -16.26 19.53
C VAL A 77 12.06 -16.34 21.00
N GLY A 78 11.31 -17.10 21.81
CA GLY A 78 11.58 -17.28 23.24
C GLY A 78 10.85 -16.26 24.11
N CYS A 79 11.48 -15.87 25.21
CA CYS A 79 10.92 -14.91 26.18
C CYS A 79 11.70 -13.59 26.24
N ASP A 80 12.71 -13.43 25.37
CA ASP A 80 13.52 -12.22 25.31
C ASP A 80 12.68 -11.03 24.80
N LYS A 81 12.54 -10.00 25.64
CA LYS A 81 11.71 -8.84 25.34
C LYS A 81 12.16 -8.10 24.09
N GLN A 82 13.47 -7.93 23.89
CA GLN A 82 14.00 -7.20 22.74
C GLN A 82 13.70 -7.93 21.44
N LYS A 83 13.87 -9.26 21.40
CA LYS A 83 13.55 -10.07 20.23
C LYS A 83 12.05 -10.08 19.92
N ILE A 84 11.21 -10.14 20.95
CA ILE A 84 9.74 -10.05 20.79
C ILE A 84 9.35 -8.67 20.23
N ASP A 85 9.88 -7.59 20.78
CA ASP A 85 9.57 -6.24 20.33
C ASP A 85 10.05 -6.00 18.88
N GLN A 86 11.22 -6.54 18.51
CA GLN A 86 11.70 -6.54 17.12
C GLN A 86 10.75 -7.32 16.18
N ALA A 87 10.30 -8.49 16.60
CA ALA A 87 9.37 -9.31 15.83
C ALA A 87 8.03 -8.60 15.61
N ARG A 88 7.47 -7.99 16.65
CA ARG A 88 6.26 -7.17 16.59
C ARG A 88 6.41 -5.97 15.68
N ALA A 89 7.55 -5.28 15.76
CA ALA A 89 7.84 -4.16 14.87
C ALA A 89 7.88 -4.63 13.40
N GLY A 90 8.44 -5.80 13.11
CA GLY A 90 8.42 -6.39 11.77
C GLY A 90 7.01 -6.72 11.27
N ILE A 91 6.12 -7.21 12.14
CA ILE A 91 4.71 -7.48 11.81
C ILE A 91 3.97 -6.16 11.53
N ALA A 92 4.18 -5.15 12.37
CA ALA A 92 3.57 -3.83 12.18
C ALA A 92 4.01 -3.20 10.85
N ARG A 93 5.31 -3.29 10.50
CA ARG A 93 5.82 -2.83 9.20
C ARG A 93 5.19 -3.58 8.03
N ALA A 94 5.02 -4.90 8.13
CA ALA A 94 4.39 -5.70 7.08
C ALA A 94 2.93 -5.26 6.84
N LYS A 95 2.18 -5.00 7.91
CA LYS A 95 0.81 -4.48 7.82
C LYS A 95 0.78 -3.10 7.14
N GLU A 96 1.64 -2.18 7.59
CA GLU A 96 1.73 -0.84 6.99
C GLU A 96 2.09 -0.93 5.49
N TYR A 97 3.04 -1.81 5.14
CA TYR A 97 3.44 -2.03 3.75
C TYR A 97 2.24 -2.49 2.88
N ASP A 98 1.43 -3.43 3.37
CA ASP A 98 0.27 -3.92 2.62
C ASP A 98 -0.81 -2.84 2.43
N GLU A 99 -1.04 -2.01 3.45
CA GLU A 99 -1.96 -0.86 3.38
C GLU A 99 -1.49 0.19 2.37
N LEU A 100 -0.18 0.48 2.36
CA LEU A 100 0.44 1.40 1.40
C LEU A 100 0.39 0.84 -0.02
N ASN A 101 0.68 -0.45 -0.20
CA ASN A 101 0.58 -1.11 -1.50
C ASN A 101 -0.86 -1.06 -2.05
N GLY A 102 -1.85 -1.27 -1.18
CA GLY A 102 -3.26 -1.11 -1.52
C GLY A 102 -3.61 0.32 -1.95
N SER A 103 -3.02 1.32 -1.29
CA SER A 103 -3.21 2.74 -1.61
C SER A 103 -2.54 3.13 -2.95
N LEU A 104 -1.30 2.68 -3.19
CA LEU A 104 -0.60 2.88 -4.45
C LEU A 104 -1.36 2.27 -5.63
N ALA A 105 -1.92 1.07 -5.44
CA ALA A 105 -2.75 0.42 -6.46
C ALA A 105 -4.04 1.22 -6.74
N LYS A 106 -4.63 1.87 -5.74
CA LYS A 106 -5.79 2.76 -5.95
C LYS A 106 -5.40 4.01 -6.73
N LEU A 107 -4.33 4.70 -6.35
CA LEU A 107 -3.81 5.88 -7.05
C LEU A 107 -3.51 5.56 -8.52
N SER A 108 -2.82 4.45 -8.77
CA SER A 108 -2.51 3.99 -10.13
C SER A 108 -3.76 3.74 -10.97
N ARG A 109 -4.80 3.12 -10.38
CA ARG A 109 -6.09 2.92 -11.07
C ARG A 109 -6.80 4.25 -11.37
N CYS A 110 -6.74 5.23 -10.46
CA CYS A 110 -7.29 6.56 -10.69
C CYS A 110 -6.57 7.28 -11.84
N ALA A 111 -5.23 7.26 -11.84
CA ALA A 111 -4.41 7.83 -12.90
C ALA A 111 -4.75 7.21 -14.27
N GLN A 112 -4.88 5.88 -14.33
CA GLN A 112 -5.23 5.19 -15.57
C GLN A 112 -6.62 5.57 -16.08
N ARG A 113 -7.61 5.68 -15.19
CA ARG A 113 -8.97 6.15 -15.54
C ARG A 113 -8.94 7.57 -16.07
N ALA A 114 -8.26 8.48 -15.38
CA ALA A 114 -8.13 9.87 -15.81
C ALA A 114 -7.46 9.98 -17.20
N SER A 115 -6.38 9.23 -17.43
CA SER A 115 -5.71 9.17 -18.73
C SER A 115 -6.65 8.68 -19.85
N ASN A 116 -7.47 7.66 -19.58
CA ASN A 116 -8.44 7.17 -20.56
C ASN A 116 -9.54 8.21 -20.86
N SER A 117 -10.08 8.88 -19.85
CA SER A 117 -11.08 9.94 -20.03
C SER A 117 -10.52 11.14 -20.80
N LEU A 118 -9.27 11.53 -20.55
CA LEU A 118 -8.61 12.61 -21.32
C LEU A 118 -8.38 12.20 -22.78
N ARG A 119 -8.02 10.93 -23.04
CA ARG A 119 -7.87 10.41 -24.39
C ARG A 119 -9.20 10.44 -25.15
N GLU A 120 -10.30 10.08 -24.48
CA GLU A 120 -11.65 10.12 -25.03
C GLU A 120 -12.10 11.57 -25.31
N ALA A 121 -11.93 12.47 -24.35
CA ALA A 121 -12.23 13.90 -24.51
C ALA A 121 -11.46 14.51 -25.69
N ARG A 122 -10.17 14.18 -25.84
CA ARG A 122 -9.38 14.58 -27.00
C ARG A 122 -9.98 14.04 -28.31
N GLY A 123 -10.46 12.80 -28.31
CA GLY A 123 -11.15 12.21 -29.45
C GLY A 123 -12.38 13.01 -29.87
N PHE A 124 -13.24 13.39 -28.92
CA PHE A 124 -14.42 14.21 -29.19
C PHE A 124 -14.07 15.60 -29.74
N LEU A 125 -13.07 16.27 -29.16
CA LEU A 125 -12.64 17.59 -29.61
C LEU A 125 -11.99 17.58 -31.01
N CYS A 126 -11.40 16.46 -31.42
CA CYS A 126 -10.80 16.30 -32.75
C CYS A 126 -11.77 15.72 -33.80
N ALA A 127 -12.92 15.15 -33.40
CA ALA A 127 -13.86 14.49 -34.31
C ALA A 127 -14.85 15.47 -35.00
N GLU A 128 -14.93 16.73 -34.54
CA GLU A 128 -15.77 17.79 -35.15
C GLU A 128 -14.96 18.83 -35.95
N HIS A 129 -13.71 18.52 -36.31
CA HIS A 129 -12.84 19.32 -37.18
C HIS A 129 -12.29 18.47 -38.33
#